data_AF-A0A7W5VPE0-F1
#
_entry.id   AF-A0A7W5VPE0-F1
#
_cell.length_a   1.000
_cell.length_b   1.000
_cell.length_c   1.000
_cell.angle_alpha   90.00
_cell.angle_beta   90.00
_cell.angle_gamma   90.00
#
_symmetry.space_group_name_H-M   'P 1'
#
loop_
_entity.id
_entity.type
_entity.pdbx_description
1 polymer ?
#
loop_
_entity_poly.entity_id
_entity_poly.type
_entity_poly.pdbx_seq_one_letter_code
_entity_poly.pdbx_strand_id
1 'polypeptide(L)'
;MRELLLARFGEDAPLEDLWRQASELFTQMVQTDLRTKAGLPEILSFLEAARIPSAIVTSSGRTAVEAHLSAAGLQGRRFQTIIAYGDYTVGKPDPAPYLLAAERLNLPISECVALEDSRNGVLSASGAGAMTIMVPDLVQPAPDIPGRCACILADLHAVRDLIAISMAGAAVEP
;
A
#
# COMPACT_ATOMS: atom_id res chain seq x y z
N MET A 1 15.57 -9.77 -4.85
CA MET A 1 16.60 -8.88 -4.24
C MET A 1 17.71 -9.67 -3.57
N ARG A 2 17.42 -10.54 -2.57
CA ARG A 2 18.46 -11.38 -1.91
C ARG A 2 19.35 -12.15 -2.89
N GLU A 3 18.76 -12.88 -3.83
CA GLU A 3 19.51 -13.62 -4.86
C GLU A 3 20.38 -12.72 -5.74
N LEU A 4 19.88 -11.55 -6.13
CA LEU A 4 20.66 -10.55 -6.88
C LEU A 4 21.85 -10.02 -6.05
N LEU A 5 21.66 -9.83 -4.75
CA LEU A 5 22.73 -9.40 -3.85
C LEU A 5 23.78 -10.51 -3.67
N LEU A 6 23.36 -11.77 -3.47
CA LEU A 6 24.30 -12.90 -3.39
C LEU A 6 25.05 -13.10 -4.72
N ALA A 7 24.36 -13.01 -5.85
CA ALA A 7 24.99 -13.12 -7.17
C ALA A 7 26.03 -12.01 -7.42
N ARG A 8 25.82 -10.82 -6.82
CA ARG A 8 26.73 -9.68 -6.99
C ARG A 8 27.86 -9.63 -5.95
N PHE A 9 27.60 -10.05 -4.71
CA PHE A 9 28.52 -9.88 -3.58
C PHE A 9 29.09 -11.20 -3.04
N GLY A 10 28.68 -12.34 -3.59
CA GLY A 10 29.10 -13.68 -3.17
C GLY A 10 28.16 -14.35 -2.16
N GLU A 11 28.26 -15.67 -2.02
CA GLU A 11 27.43 -16.45 -1.08
C GLU A 11 27.74 -16.12 0.38
N ASP A 12 29.00 -15.76 0.68
CA ASP A 12 29.47 -15.38 2.02
C ASP A 12 29.19 -13.91 2.37
N ALA A 13 28.46 -13.19 1.51
CA ALA A 13 28.11 -11.80 1.79
C ALA A 13 27.31 -11.72 3.10
N PRO A 14 27.65 -10.81 4.04
CA PRO A 14 26.96 -10.66 5.31
C PRO A 14 25.63 -9.93 5.10
N LEU A 15 24.72 -10.54 4.35
CA LEU A 15 23.48 -9.91 3.90
C LEU A 15 22.59 -9.51 5.08
N GLU A 16 22.56 -10.31 6.15
CA GLU A 16 21.79 -9.97 7.34
C GLU A 16 22.28 -8.69 8.01
N ASP A 17 23.60 -8.53 8.14
CA ASP A 17 24.20 -7.31 8.68
C ASP A 17 23.97 -6.11 7.76
N LEU A 18 24.10 -6.30 6.44
CA LEU A 18 23.82 -5.27 5.45
C LEU A 18 22.35 -4.82 5.48
N TRP A 19 21.41 -5.76 5.59
CA TRP A 19 19.99 -5.46 5.73
C TRP A 19 19.68 -4.73 7.03
N ARG A 20 20.30 -5.15 8.14
CA ARG A 20 20.17 -4.47 9.44
C ARG A 20 20.63 -3.02 9.34
N GLN A 21 21.84 -2.79 8.85
CA GLN A 21 22.40 -1.43 8.69
C GLN A 21 21.58 -0.57 7.73
N ALA A 22 21.15 -1.13 6.59
CA ALA A 22 20.30 -0.42 5.65
C ALA A 22 18.94 -0.04 6.27
N SER A 23 18.36 -0.93 7.08
CA SER A 23 17.10 -0.66 7.79
C SER A 23 17.25 0.42 8.87
N GLU A 24 18.38 0.43 9.59
CA GLU A 24 18.71 1.46 10.58
C GLU A 24 18.86 2.83 9.92
N LEU A 25 19.63 2.92 8.82
CA LEU A 25 19.80 4.15 8.06
C LEU A 25 18.47 4.64 7.47
N PHE A 26 17.68 3.75 6.88
CA PHE A 26 16.35 4.09 6.37
C PHE A 26 15.44 4.65 7.47
N THR A 27 15.45 4.03 8.65
CA THR A 27 14.66 4.50 9.80
C THR A 27 15.07 5.92 10.22
N GLN A 28 16.37 6.22 10.23
CA GLN A 28 16.87 7.58 10.53
C GLN A 28 16.45 8.60 9.45
N MET A 29 16.48 8.22 8.18
CA MET A 29 16.04 9.09 7.07
C MET A 29 14.55 9.42 7.15
N VAL A 30 13.73 8.42 7.45
CA VAL A 30 12.27 8.60 7.62
C VAL A 30 11.95 9.63 8.70
N GLN A 31 12.75 9.70 9.77
CA GLN A 31 12.52 10.66 10.85
C GLN A 31 12.80 12.12 10.44
N THR A 32 13.47 12.36 9.31
CA THR A 32 13.96 13.69 8.93
C THR A 32 13.41 14.24 7.60
N ASP A 33 13.05 13.41 6.62
CA ASP A 33 12.54 13.86 5.30
C ASP A 33 11.40 12.95 4.76
N LEU A 34 10.49 12.51 5.62
CA LEU A 34 9.32 11.74 5.15
C LEU A 34 8.37 12.65 4.36
N ARG A 35 8.16 12.31 3.09
CA ARG A 35 7.21 12.98 2.21
C ARG A 35 6.02 12.09 1.94
N THR A 36 4.83 12.66 2.07
CA THR A 36 3.59 11.98 1.73
C THR A 36 3.27 12.20 0.25
N LYS A 37 2.54 11.25 -0.33
CA LYS A 37 2.08 11.36 -1.71
C LYS A 37 1.08 12.52 -1.86
N ALA A 38 1.13 13.21 -2.99
CA ALA A 38 0.17 14.26 -3.32
C ALA A 38 -1.28 13.73 -3.18
N GLY A 39 -2.10 14.47 -2.42
CA GLY A 39 -3.50 14.15 -2.18
C GLY A 39 -3.78 13.27 -0.97
N LEU A 40 -2.76 12.84 -0.21
CA LEU A 40 -2.95 11.99 0.96
C LEU A 40 -3.85 12.64 2.04
N PRO A 41 -3.62 13.90 2.47
CA PRO A 41 -4.52 14.52 3.45
C PRO A 41 -5.97 14.60 2.97
N GLU A 42 -6.18 14.96 1.70
CA GLU A 42 -7.49 15.19 1.11
C GLU A 42 -8.28 13.89 0.94
N ILE A 43 -7.65 12.82 0.45
CA ILE A 43 -8.33 11.53 0.33
C ILE A 43 -8.68 10.96 1.71
N LEU A 44 -7.78 11.08 2.70
CA LEU A 44 -8.07 10.59 4.05
C LEU A 44 -9.23 11.35 4.69
N SER A 45 -9.26 12.67 4.59
CA SER A 45 -10.38 13.50 5.05
C SER A 45 -11.69 13.17 4.33
N PHE A 46 -11.63 12.91 3.02
CA PHE A 46 -12.80 12.49 2.24
C PHE A 46 -13.36 11.13 2.71
N LEU A 47 -12.50 10.12 2.86
CA LEU A 47 -12.90 8.78 3.33
C LEU A 47 -13.50 8.86 4.75
N GLU A 48 -12.92 9.66 5.63
CA GLU A 48 -13.42 9.88 6.98
C GLU A 48 -14.82 10.51 6.98
N ALA A 49 -15.03 11.58 6.19
CA ALA A 49 -16.32 12.24 6.06
C ALA A 49 -17.40 11.31 5.47
N ALA A 50 -17.03 10.48 4.51
CA ALA A 50 -17.89 9.48 3.89
C ALA A 50 -18.08 8.21 4.74
N ARG A 51 -17.39 8.09 5.88
CA ARG A 51 -17.35 6.89 6.74
C ARG A 51 -16.93 5.62 5.99
N ILE A 52 -16.06 5.75 5.00
CA ILE A 52 -15.50 4.62 4.27
C ILE A 52 -14.37 4.01 5.12
N PRO A 53 -14.48 2.73 5.51
CA PRO A 53 -13.43 2.08 6.30
C PRO A 53 -12.17 1.90 5.46
N SER A 54 -11.00 2.03 6.10
CA SER A 54 -9.71 1.91 5.42
C SER A 54 -8.74 1.03 6.22
N ALA A 55 -7.84 0.38 5.49
CA ALA A 55 -6.78 -0.46 6.04
C ALA A 55 -5.43 -0.13 5.38
N ILE A 56 -4.34 -0.44 6.07
CA ILE A 56 -2.99 -0.43 5.51
C ILE A 56 -2.56 -1.87 5.25
N VAL A 57 -2.05 -2.16 4.05
CA VAL A 57 -1.48 -3.46 3.69
C VAL A 57 -0.07 -3.26 3.17
N THR A 58 0.94 -3.77 3.88
CA THR A 58 2.35 -3.44 3.60
C THR A 58 3.32 -4.60 3.79
N SER A 59 4.45 -4.50 3.11
CA SER A 59 5.62 -5.38 3.32
C SER A 59 6.53 -4.89 4.44
N SER A 60 6.26 -3.72 5.02
CA SER A 60 6.99 -3.19 6.18
C SER A 60 6.53 -3.85 7.48
N GLY A 61 7.44 -3.97 8.44
CA GLY A 61 7.09 -4.40 9.81
C GLY A 61 6.26 -3.35 10.56
N ARG A 62 5.50 -3.79 11.55
CA ARG A 62 4.55 -2.95 12.32
C ARG A 62 5.20 -1.70 12.93
N THR A 63 6.36 -1.85 13.57
CA THR A 63 7.11 -0.73 14.16
C THR A 63 7.47 0.36 13.14
N ALA A 64 7.84 -0.04 11.91
CA ALA A 64 8.15 0.92 10.86
C ALA A 64 6.88 1.67 10.41
N VAL A 65 5.75 0.96 10.27
CA VAL A 65 4.45 1.60 9.94
C VAL A 65 4.07 2.65 10.99
N GLU A 66 4.17 2.30 12.26
CA GLU A 66 3.84 3.21 13.37
C GLU A 66 4.76 4.45 13.38
N ALA A 67 6.06 4.27 13.13
CA ALA A 67 7.01 5.36 12.99
C ALA A 67 6.69 6.26 11.78
N HIS A 68 6.31 5.68 10.64
CA HIS A 68 5.94 6.45 9.44
C HIS A 68 4.67 7.26 9.67
N LEU A 69 3.65 6.66 10.29
CA LEU A 69 2.42 7.37 10.66
C LEU A 69 2.70 8.50 11.65
N SER A 70 3.63 8.29 12.60
CA SER A 70 4.12 9.35 13.50
C SER A 70 4.72 10.52 12.74
N ALA A 71 5.72 10.24 11.92
CA ALA A 71 6.46 11.25 11.20
C ALA A 71 5.57 12.02 10.21
N ALA A 72 4.57 11.36 9.63
CA ALA A 72 3.60 11.97 8.73
C ALA A 72 2.48 12.76 9.45
N GLY A 73 2.45 12.78 10.78
CA GLY A 73 1.35 13.41 11.55
C GLY A 73 0.01 12.70 11.36
N LEU A 74 0.03 11.41 11.01
CA LEU A 74 -1.14 10.55 10.79
C LEU A 74 -1.41 9.61 11.97
N GLN A 75 -0.68 9.77 13.08
CA GLN A 75 -1.02 9.11 14.34
C GLN A 75 -2.45 9.44 14.75
N GLY A 76 -3.22 8.40 15.09
CA GLY A 76 -4.64 8.55 15.45
C GLY A 76 -5.59 8.67 14.26
N ARG A 77 -5.10 8.68 13.01
CA ARG A 77 -5.99 8.50 11.84
C ARG A 77 -6.64 7.12 11.90
N ARG A 78 -7.92 7.07 11.51
CA ARG A 78 -8.76 5.87 11.57
C ARG A 78 -8.48 4.94 10.38
N PHE A 79 -7.39 4.19 10.50
CA PHE A 79 -7.26 2.90 9.82
C PHE A 79 -7.84 1.83 10.74
N GLN A 80 -8.85 1.10 10.29
CA GLN A 80 -9.47 0.05 11.11
C GLN A 80 -8.51 -1.11 11.37
N THR A 81 -7.61 -1.38 10.42
CA THR A 81 -6.59 -2.40 10.59
C THR A 81 -5.31 -2.08 9.82
N ILE A 82 -4.21 -2.67 10.28
CA ILE A 82 -2.91 -2.64 9.63
C ILE A 82 -2.45 -4.08 9.49
N ILE A 83 -2.29 -4.51 8.23
CA ILE A 83 -1.67 -5.78 7.84
C ILE A 83 -0.20 -5.49 7.50
N ALA A 84 0.67 -5.77 8.45
CA ALA A 84 2.11 -5.57 8.34
C ALA A 84 2.84 -6.90 8.10
N TYR A 85 4.12 -6.83 7.75
CA TYR A 85 4.98 -8.01 7.72
C TYR A 85 4.91 -8.77 9.06
N GLY A 86 4.73 -10.09 8.98
CA GLY A 86 4.50 -10.97 10.12
C GLY A 86 3.03 -11.29 10.39
N ASP A 87 2.08 -10.53 9.83
CA ASP A 87 0.64 -10.84 9.92
C ASP A 87 0.19 -11.93 8.91
N TYR A 88 1.05 -12.30 7.97
CA TYR A 88 0.80 -13.27 6.90
C TYR A 88 1.98 -14.23 6.71
N THR A 89 1.70 -15.41 6.16
CA THR A 89 2.73 -16.43 5.88
C THR A 89 3.54 -16.12 4.63
N VAL A 90 2.88 -15.62 3.57
CA VAL A 90 3.52 -15.28 2.29
C VAL A 90 3.18 -13.84 1.93
N GLY A 91 4.21 -13.05 1.63
CA GLY A 91 4.04 -11.63 1.27
C GLY A 91 3.70 -11.41 -0.20
N LYS A 92 3.40 -10.15 -0.54
CA LYS A 92 3.15 -9.69 -1.93
C LYS A 92 4.25 -10.22 -2.87
N PRO A 93 3.92 -10.83 -4.03
CA PRO A 93 2.66 -10.74 -4.77
C PRO A 93 1.57 -11.75 -4.37
N ASP A 94 1.75 -12.54 -3.30
CA ASP A 94 0.69 -13.42 -2.80
C ASP A 94 -0.57 -12.62 -2.39
N PRO A 95 -1.81 -13.08 -2.65
CA PRO A 95 -3.03 -12.33 -2.34
C PRO A 95 -3.43 -12.32 -0.85
N ALA A 96 -2.88 -13.21 -0.02
CA ALA A 96 -3.27 -13.37 1.37
C ALA A 96 -3.27 -12.07 2.22
N PRO A 97 -2.32 -11.13 2.06
CA PRO A 97 -2.34 -9.88 2.83
C PRO A 97 -3.59 -9.03 2.60
N TYR A 98 -4.14 -9.01 1.38
CA TYR A 98 -5.37 -8.26 1.07
C TYR A 98 -6.63 -8.99 1.49
N LEU A 99 -6.66 -10.32 1.35
CA LEU A 99 -7.77 -11.13 1.85
C LEU A 99 -7.91 -10.98 3.36
N LEU A 100 -6.79 -11.00 4.09
CA LEU A 100 -6.77 -10.73 5.54
C LEU A 100 -7.23 -9.30 5.87
N ALA A 101 -6.87 -8.31 5.06
CA ALA A 101 -7.34 -6.94 5.25
C ALA A 101 -8.87 -6.85 5.10
N ALA A 102 -9.43 -7.42 4.04
CA ALA A 102 -10.87 -7.45 3.79
C ALA A 102 -11.63 -8.19 4.89
N GLU A 103 -11.11 -9.34 5.35
CA GLU A 103 -11.64 -10.07 6.51
C GLU A 103 -11.70 -9.18 7.77
N ARG A 104 -10.59 -8.49 8.11
CA ARG A 104 -10.53 -7.61 9.28
C ARG A 104 -11.37 -6.33 9.15
N LEU A 105 -11.63 -5.88 7.92
CA LEU A 105 -12.58 -4.81 7.62
C LEU A 105 -14.04 -5.31 7.65
N ASN A 106 -14.26 -6.62 7.70
CA ASN A 106 -15.57 -7.25 7.58
C ASN A 106 -16.29 -6.85 6.28
N LEU A 107 -15.56 -6.84 5.17
CA LEU A 107 -16.05 -6.53 3.83
C LEU A 107 -15.64 -7.62 2.83
N PRO A 108 -16.45 -7.88 1.79
CA PRO A 108 -16.02 -8.73 0.69
C PRO A 108 -14.93 -8.02 -0.12
N ILE A 109 -13.90 -8.76 -0.52
CA ILE A 109 -12.76 -8.21 -1.28
C ILE A 109 -13.19 -7.55 -2.60
N SER A 110 -14.28 -8.01 -3.21
CA SER A 110 -14.87 -7.45 -4.43
C SER A 110 -15.48 -6.05 -4.24
N GLU A 111 -15.77 -5.64 -3.01
CA GLU A 111 -16.24 -4.29 -2.68
C GLU A 111 -15.11 -3.40 -2.17
N CYS A 112 -13.87 -3.91 -2.15
CA CYS A 112 -12.70 -3.18 -1.72
C CYS A 112 -11.94 -2.57 -2.91
N VAL A 113 -11.50 -1.33 -2.73
CA VAL A 113 -10.56 -0.66 -3.63
C VAL A 113 -9.16 -0.69 -3.01
N ALA A 114 -8.18 -1.24 -3.73
CA ALA A 114 -6.78 -1.28 -3.31
C ALA A 114 -5.96 -0.22 -4.07
N LEU A 115 -5.22 0.62 -3.34
CA LEU A 115 -4.32 1.62 -3.91
C LEU A 115 -2.88 1.13 -3.77
N GLU A 116 -2.15 1.03 -4.88
CA GLU A 116 -0.78 0.49 -4.88
C GLU A 116 0.17 1.27 -5.79
N ASP A 117 1.44 1.36 -5.41
CA ASP A 117 2.49 2.00 -6.18
C ASP A 117 3.51 0.99 -6.74
N SER A 118 3.45 -0.26 -6.29
CA SER A 118 4.42 -1.30 -6.59
C SER A 118 3.84 -2.41 -7.47
N ARG A 119 4.68 -3.01 -8.33
CA ARG A 119 4.27 -4.17 -9.14
C ARG A 119 3.75 -5.33 -8.28
N ASN A 120 4.47 -5.66 -7.21
CA ASN A 120 4.09 -6.78 -6.34
C ASN A 120 2.77 -6.52 -5.61
N GLY A 121 2.52 -5.27 -5.19
CA GLY A 121 1.25 -4.91 -4.59
C GLY A 121 0.10 -4.96 -5.57
N VAL A 122 0.26 -4.44 -6.79
CA VAL A 122 -0.79 -4.55 -7.81
C VAL A 122 -1.14 -6.02 -8.10
N LEU A 123 -0.14 -6.89 -8.25
CA LEU A 123 -0.37 -8.31 -8.48
C LEU A 123 -1.06 -9.00 -7.29
N SER A 124 -0.68 -8.63 -6.07
CA SER A 124 -1.28 -9.16 -4.84
C SER A 124 -2.74 -8.73 -4.68
N ALA A 125 -3.03 -7.43 -4.82
CA ALA A 125 -4.38 -6.88 -4.69
C ALA A 125 -5.33 -7.42 -5.76
N SER A 126 -4.89 -7.41 -7.02
CA SER A 126 -5.69 -7.91 -8.13
C SER A 126 -5.87 -9.42 -8.07
N GLY A 127 -4.83 -10.17 -7.66
CA GLY A 127 -4.90 -11.60 -7.41
C GLY A 127 -5.87 -11.98 -6.27
N ALA A 128 -6.08 -11.06 -5.32
CA ALA A 128 -7.07 -11.22 -4.26
C ALA A 128 -8.52 -10.92 -4.75
N GLY A 129 -8.68 -10.32 -5.93
CA GLY A 129 -9.98 -9.92 -6.48
C GLY A 129 -10.43 -8.51 -6.09
N ALA A 130 -9.54 -7.68 -5.52
CA ALA A 130 -9.84 -6.28 -5.23
C ALA A 130 -9.85 -5.42 -6.49
N MET A 131 -10.69 -4.38 -6.52
CA MET A 131 -10.57 -3.33 -7.52
C MET A 131 -9.26 -2.57 -7.29
N THR A 132 -8.26 -2.85 -8.10
CA THR A 132 -6.89 -2.35 -7.88
C THR A 132 -6.64 -1.11 -8.73
N ILE A 133 -6.18 -0.02 -8.11
CA ILE A 133 -5.75 1.21 -8.77
C ILE A 133 -4.26 1.40 -8.51
N MET A 134 -3.47 1.54 -9.57
CA MET A 134 -2.06 1.88 -9.42
C MET A 134 -1.89 3.40 -9.31
N VAL A 135 -1.11 3.86 -8.33
CA VAL A 135 -0.71 5.26 -8.15
C VAL A 135 0.83 5.32 -8.12
N PRO A 136 1.50 5.39 -9.29
CA PRO A 136 2.95 5.25 -9.39
C PRO A 136 3.69 6.28 -8.55
N ASP A 137 4.82 5.88 -7.95
CA ASP A 137 5.72 6.77 -7.22
C ASP A 137 7.05 6.93 -7.97
N LEU A 138 8.17 6.50 -7.39
CA LEU A 138 9.48 6.59 -8.04
C LEU A 138 9.65 5.61 -9.22
N VAL A 139 8.91 4.50 -9.20
CA VAL A 139 9.02 3.43 -10.20
C VAL A 139 7.84 3.50 -11.15
N GLN A 140 8.14 3.55 -12.44
CA GLN A 140 7.11 3.52 -13.49
C GLN A 140 6.43 2.14 -13.55
N PRO A 141 5.14 2.08 -13.96
CA PRO A 141 4.45 0.81 -14.14
C PRO A 141 5.24 -0.16 -15.01
N ALA A 142 5.41 -1.40 -14.52
CA ALA A 142 6.04 -2.44 -15.31
C ALA A 142 5.15 -2.80 -16.53
N PRO A 143 5.73 -3.31 -17.63
CA PRO A 143 4.98 -3.61 -18.85
C PRO A 143 3.83 -4.60 -18.69
N ASP A 144 3.83 -5.40 -17.63
CA ASP A 144 2.81 -6.40 -17.32
C ASP A 144 1.70 -5.91 -16.38
N ILE A 145 1.74 -4.63 -15.96
CA ILE A 145 0.71 -3.99 -15.14
C ILE A 145 -0.57 -3.64 -15.90
N PRO A 146 -0.53 -3.12 -17.14
CA PRO A 146 -1.76 -2.88 -17.91
C PRO A 146 -2.62 -4.15 -17.99
N GLY A 147 -3.89 -4.05 -17.60
CA GLY A 147 -4.83 -5.18 -17.51
C GLY A 147 -4.78 -5.97 -16.18
N ARG A 148 -3.90 -5.60 -15.24
CA ARG A 148 -3.87 -6.12 -13.86
C ARG A 148 -4.43 -5.15 -12.82
N CYS A 149 -4.66 -3.89 -13.21
CA CYS A 149 -5.34 -2.89 -12.42
C CYS A 149 -6.48 -2.27 -13.23
N ALA A 150 -7.49 -1.74 -12.56
CA ALA A 150 -8.61 -1.05 -13.19
C ALA A 150 -8.16 0.22 -13.93
N CYS A 151 -7.25 0.98 -13.32
CA CYS A 151 -6.62 2.15 -13.93
C CYS A 151 -5.30 2.49 -13.24
N ILE A 152 -4.56 3.41 -13.87
CA ILE A 152 -3.35 4.02 -13.32
C ILE A 152 -3.63 5.52 -13.19
N LEU A 153 -3.50 6.06 -11.99
CA LEU A 153 -3.74 7.47 -11.68
C LEU A 153 -2.46 8.15 -11.20
N ALA A 154 -2.33 9.44 -11.49
CA ALA A 154 -1.10 10.17 -11.22
C ALA A 154 -0.84 10.38 -9.71
N ASP A 155 -1.90 10.60 -8.93
CA ASP A 155 -1.83 10.93 -7.52
C ASP A 155 -3.13 10.54 -6.78
N LEU A 156 -3.19 10.85 -5.48
CA LEU A 156 -4.35 10.52 -4.65
C LEU A 156 -5.49 11.54 -4.81
N HIS A 157 -5.26 12.72 -5.41
CA HIS A 157 -6.34 13.64 -5.77
C HIS A 157 -7.22 13.02 -6.86
N ALA A 158 -6.59 12.47 -7.91
CA ALA A 158 -7.31 11.77 -8.98
C ALA A 158 -8.08 10.54 -8.46
N VAL A 159 -7.50 9.80 -7.51
CA VAL A 159 -8.19 8.67 -6.87
C VAL A 159 -9.43 9.14 -6.11
N ARG A 160 -9.29 10.18 -5.27
CA ARG A 160 -10.41 10.75 -4.52
C ARG A 160 -11.54 11.17 -5.46
N ASP A 161 -11.22 11.85 -6.55
CA ASP A 161 -12.21 12.34 -7.52
C ASP A 161 -12.94 11.18 -8.20
N LEU A 162 -12.23 10.11 -8.56
CA LEU A 162 -12.82 8.90 -9.10
C LEU A 162 -13.82 8.26 -8.11
N ILE A 163 -13.44 8.13 -6.83
CA ILE A 163 -14.33 7.56 -5.81
C ILE A 163 -15.57 8.45 -5.64
N ALA A 164 -15.39 9.78 -5.58
CA ALA A 164 -16.49 10.72 -5.44
C ALA A 164 -17.49 10.64 -6.61
N ILE A 165 -16.99 10.57 -7.85
CA ILE A 165 -17.82 10.40 -9.06
C ILE A 165 -18.59 9.08 -9.00
N SER A 166 -17.92 7.97 -8.64
CA SER A 166 -18.56 6.66 -8.55
C SER A 166 -19.68 6.64 -7.51
N MET A 167 -19.49 7.28 -6.35
CA MET A 167 -20.51 7.39 -5.32
C MET A 167 -21.71 8.25 -5.76
N ALA A 168 -21.44 9.35 -6.47
CA ALA A 168 -22.49 10.19 -7.02
C ALA A 168 -23.31 9.47 -8.09
N GLY A 169 -22.68 8.66 -8.94
CA GLY A 169 -23.35 7.83 -9.95
C GLY A 169 -24.23 6.75 -9.34
N ALA A 170 -23.75 6.07 -8.28
CA ALA A 170 -24.53 5.05 -7.57
C ALA A 170 -25.77 5.61 -6.85
N ALA A 171 -25.75 6.89 -6.46
CA ALA A 171 -26.90 7.55 -5.83
C ALA A 171 -28.00 7.97 -6.83
N VAL A 172 -27.78 7.78 -8.14
CA VAL A 172 -28.70 8.20 -9.22
C VAL A 172 -29.42 7.00 -9.86
N GLU A 173 -29.07 5.75 -9.52
CA GLU A 173 -29.86 4.59 -9.96
C GLU A 173 -31.11 4.39 -9.07
N PRO A 174 -32.31 4.25 -9.67
CA PRO A 174 -33.61 4.23 -8.98
C PRO A 174 -33.96 2.91 -8.27
#